data_AF-A0A4Z2BXS5-F1
#
_entry.id   AF-A0A4Z2BXS5-F1
#
_cell.length_a   1.000
_cell.length_b   1.000
_cell.length_c   1.000
_cell.angle_alpha   90.00
_cell.angle_beta   90.00
_cell.angle_gamma   90.00
#
_symmetry.space_group_name_H-M   'P 1'
#
loop_
_entity.id
_entity.type
_entity.pdbx_description
1 polymer ?
#
loop_
_entity_poly.entity_id
_entity_poly.type
_entity_poly.pdbx_seq_one_letter_code
_entity_poly.pdbx_strand_id
1 'polypeptide(L)'
;MDSRGLRSQLKDSVPVAGLCPQGAYGVQDSIRSGFSSVKNELMPSHPLELSEKNFQLNRDKMSFSTLRNIQGLHAPLKLQMEYRAARQIQRLPFLPSSNLAVDTLRGNDESVGFEDILNDPAQSEMMGDPHLMVEYKLGLL
;
A
#
# COMPACT_ATOMS: atom_id res chain seq x y z
N MET A 1 2.61 -40.49 0.07
CA MET A 1 1.69 -40.43 1.22
C MET A 1 2.48 -39.70 2.31
N ASP A 2 2.37 -38.39 2.54
CA ASP A 2 1.20 -37.52 2.55
C ASP A 2 1.58 -36.06 2.24
N SER A 3 0.84 -35.43 1.34
CA SER A 3 0.83 -34.00 1.08
C SER A 3 -0.19 -33.32 1.99
N ARG A 4 0.26 -32.73 3.10
CA ARG A 4 -0.60 -31.93 4.00
C ARG A 4 0.12 -30.66 4.41
N GLY A 5 -0.34 -29.50 3.92
CA GLY A 5 0.09 -28.23 4.52
C GLY A 5 -0.03 -26.94 3.70
N LEU A 6 -0.46 -26.96 2.42
CA LEU A 6 -0.78 -25.72 1.71
C LEU A 6 -2.25 -25.32 1.97
N ARG A 7 -2.53 -24.91 3.21
CA ARG A 7 -3.76 -24.17 3.51
C ARG A 7 -3.49 -22.72 3.14
N SER A 8 -3.51 -22.45 1.83
CA SER A 8 -3.43 -21.11 1.29
C SER A 8 -4.52 -20.26 1.92
N GLN A 9 -4.15 -19.02 2.22
CA GLN A 9 -4.98 -17.96 2.75
C GLN A 9 -6.00 -17.49 1.70
N LEU A 10 -6.88 -18.38 1.25
CA LEU A 10 -8.08 -18.06 0.47
C LEU A 10 -9.22 -17.69 1.43
N LYS A 11 -9.01 -16.61 2.19
CA LYS A 11 -10.11 -15.91 2.89
C LYS A 11 -10.53 -14.62 2.20
N ASP A 12 -10.01 -14.36 1.00
CA ASP A 12 -10.44 -13.24 0.15
C ASP A 12 -11.40 -13.69 -0.96
N SER A 13 -11.97 -14.90 -0.86
CA SER A 13 -13.20 -15.22 -1.58
C SER A 13 -14.34 -14.42 -0.96
N VAL A 14 -14.52 -13.20 -1.46
CA VAL A 14 -15.78 -12.45 -1.34
C VAL A 14 -16.91 -13.41 -1.75
N PRO A 15 -17.97 -13.53 -0.95
CA PRO A 15 -19.04 -14.46 -1.26
C PRO A 15 -19.62 -14.11 -2.62
N VAL A 16 -19.67 -15.08 -3.52
CA VAL A 16 -20.61 -15.06 -4.64
C VAL A 16 -22.02 -15.10 -4.02
N ALA A 17 -22.60 -13.93 -3.88
CA ALA A 17 -24.02 -13.66 -3.65
C ALA A 17 -24.16 -12.14 -3.81
N GLY A 18 -24.81 -11.60 -4.84
CA GLY A 18 -26.24 -11.81 -5.01
C GLY A 18 -26.95 -11.33 -3.74
N LEU A 19 -27.39 -10.07 -3.73
CA LEU A 19 -28.16 -9.40 -2.68
C LEU A 19 -27.31 -8.78 -1.56
N CYS A 20 -27.28 -7.44 -1.57
CA CYS A 20 -27.12 -6.65 -0.35
C CYS A 20 -27.99 -7.22 0.78
N PRO A 21 -27.61 -7.07 2.06
CA PRO A 21 -28.44 -7.47 3.19
C PRO A 21 -29.70 -6.59 3.22
N GLN A 22 -30.70 -7.00 2.47
CA GLN A 22 -32.03 -6.44 2.50
C GLN A 22 -32.59 -6.75 3.89
N GLY A 23 -33.10 -5.74 4.59
CA GLY A 23 -33.80 -5.97 5.86
C GLY A 23 -34.94 -6.96 5.65
N ALA A 24 -35.54 -7.45 6.75
CA ALA A 24 -36.63 -8.44 6.71
C ALA A 24 -37.82 -8.08 5.78
N TYR A 25 -37.89 -6.82 5.32
CA TYR A 25 -38.92 -6.30 4.42
C TYR A 25 -38.40 -5.92 3.02
N GLY A 26 -37.20 -6.35 2.61
CA GLY A 26 -36.66 -6.03 1.27
C GLY A 26 -36.09 -4.61 1.13
N VAL A 27 -36.22 -3.78 2.17
CA VAL A 27 -35.75 -2.39 2.19
C VAL A 27 -34.37 -2.30 2.84
N GLN A 28 -33.48 -1.51 2.25
CA GLN A 28 -32.16 -1.19 2.82
C GLN A 28 -32.33 -0.34 4.07
N ASP A 29 -31.85 -0.81 5.22
CA ASP A 29 -31.93 -0.09 6.49
C ASP A 29 -30.73 0.84 6.66
N SER A 30 -30.79 2.02 6.01
CA SER A 30 -29.70 3.01 6.00
C SER A 30 -29.28 3.52 7.38
N ILE A 31 -30.14 3.39 8.41
CA ILE A 31 -29.84 3.83 9.78
C ILE A 31 -28.94 2.82 10.50
N ARG A 32 -29.08 1.52 10.19
CA ARG A 32 -28.26 0.45 10.79
C ARG A 32 -27.06 0.07 9.93
N SER A 33 -27.20 0.10 8.60
CA SER A 33 -26.13 -0.27 7.67
C SER A 33 -25.31 0.92 7.17
N GLY A 34 -25.74 2.16 7.45
CA GLY A 34 -25.17 3.37 6.85
C GLY A 34 -25.61 3.58 5.40
N PHE A 35 -25.30 4.76 4.86
CA PHE A 35 -25.56 5.08 3.45
C PHE A 35 -24.66 4.23 2.54
N SER A 36 -25.23 3.53 1.57
CA SER A 36 -24.43 2.78 0.60
C SER A 36 -23.82 3.72 -0.43
N SER A 37 -22.52 3.58 -0.65
CA SER A 37 -21.81 4.29 -1.71
C SER A 37 -21.81 3.40 -2.95
N VAL A 38 -22.30 3.92 -4.08
CA VAL A 38 -22.29 3.20 -5.38
C VAL A 38 -20.87 2.73 -5.73
N LYS A 39 -19.83 3.49 -5.34
CA LYS A 39 -18.43 3.10 -5.53
C LYS A 39 -18.03 1.84 -4.75
N ASN A 40 -18.71 1.53 -3.65
CA ASN A 40 -18.44 0.37 -2.79
C ASN A 40 -19.25 -0.87 -3.22
N GLU A 41 -20.35 -0.67 -3.96
CA GLU A 41 -21.16 -1.75 -4.56
C GLU A 41 -20.65 -2.19 -5.93
N LEU A 42 -19.82 -1.36 -6.57
CA LEU A 42 -19.16 -1.69 -7.83
C LEU A 42 -18.15 -2.82 -7.63
N MET A 43 -18.44 -3.96 -8.23
CA MET A 43 -17.47 -5.05 -8.35
C MET A 43 -16.26 -4.60 -9.17
N PRO A 44 -15.05 -5.10 -8.86
CA PRO A 44 -13.88 -4.87 -9.70
C PRO A 44 -14.21 -5.26 -11.14
N SER A 45 -13.93 -4.35 -12.06
CA SER A 45 -14.19 -4.54 -13.49
C SER A 45 -13.38 -5.70 -14.08
N HIS A 46 -12.18 -5.89 -13.54
CA HIS A 46 -11.24 -6.92 -13.98
C HIS A 46 -10.80 -7.77 -12.79
N PRO A 47 -10.70 -9.12 -12.93
CA PRO A 47 -10.29 -10.00 -11.84
C PRO A 47 -8.90 -9.68 -11.27
N LEU A 48 -8.00 -9.11 -12.09
CA LEU A 48 -6.68 -8.68 -11.64
C LEU A 48 -6.63 -7.27 -11.07
N GLU A 49 -7.70 -6.48 -11.16
CA GLU A 49 -7.69 -5.08 -10.72
C GLU A 49 -7.31 -4.95 -9.24
N LEU A 50 -7.85 -5.85 -8.39
CA LEU A 50 -7.51 -5.89 -6.96
C LEU A 50 -6.08 -6.37 -6.71
N SER A 51 -5.58 -7.27 -7.56
CA SER A 51 -4.22 -7.79 -7.45
C SER A 51 -3.20 -6.72 -7.80
N GLU A 52 -3.39 -6.01 -8.91
CA GLU A 52 -2.52 -4.91 -9.36
C GLU A 52 -2.52 -3.77 -8.35
N LYS A 53 -3.69 -3.37 -7.84
CA LYS A 53 -3.81 -2.35 -6.79
C LYS A 53 -3.00 -2.68 -5.53
N ASN A 54 -2.84 -3.96 -5.20
CA ASN A 54 -2.12 -4.43 -4.01
C ASN A 54 -0.77 -5.10 -4.33
N PHE A 55 -0.26 -4.92 -5.55
CA PHE A 55 0.90 -5.65 -6.04
C PHE A 55 2.11 -5.52 -5.11
N GLN A 56 2.49 -4.28 -4.78
CA GLN A 56 3.64 -4.00 -3.92
C GLN A 56 3.47 -4.57 -2.51
N LEU A 57 2.29 -4.41 -1.91
CA LEU A 57 2.00 -4.94 -0.58
C LEU A 57 2.06 -6.47 -0.55
N ASN A 58 1.58 -7.12 -1.60
CA ASN A 58 1.60 -8.57 -1.71
C ASN A 58 3.02 -9.10 -1.94
N ARG A 59 3.82 -8.41 -2.76
CA ARG A 59 5.25 -8.70 -2.96
C ARG A 59 6.03 -8.57 -1.65
N ASP A 60 5.84 -7.48 -0.91
CA ASP A 60 6.48 -7.26 0.40
C ASP A 60 6.10 -8.36 1.40
N LYS A 61 4.79 -8.68 1.50
CA LYS A 61 4.31 -9.77 2.38
C LYS A 61 4.95 -11.11 2.04
N MET A 62 5.02 -11.45 0.75
CA MET A 62 5.64 -12.69 0.29
C MET A 62 7.14 -12.71 0.63
N SER A 63 7.86 -11.61 0.36
CA SER A 63 9.28 -11.47 0.67
C SER A 63 9.57 -11.65 2.18
N PHE A 64 8.82 -10.95 3.04
CA PHE A 64 8.97 -11.10 4.50
C PHE A 64 8.65 -12.51 5.00
N SER A 65 7.65 -13.17 4.41
CA SER A 65 7.33 -14.56 4.74
C SER A 65 8.49 -15.49 4.37
N THR A 66 9.06 -15.32 3.18
CA THR A 66 10.22 -16.10 2.72
C THR A 66 11.44 -15.85 3.60
N LEU A 67 11.73 -14.59 3.91
CA LEU A 67 12.84 -14.20 4.77
C LEU A 67 12.70 -14.80 6.17
N ARG A 68 11.49 -14.79 6.73
CA ARG A 68 11.18 -15.46 8.00
C ARG A 68 11.46 -16.96 7.95
N ASN A 69 11.09 -17.61 6.86
CA ASN A 69 11.26 -19.05 6.71
C ASN A 69 12.74 -19.45 6.58
N ILE A 70 13.55 -18.62 5.93
CA ILE A 70 14.99 -18.89 5.71
C ILE A 70 15.83 -18.54 6.95
N GLN A 71 15.63 -17.34 7.49
CA GLN A 71 16.51 -16.76 8.51
C GLN A 71 15.86 -16.72 9.91
N GLY A 72 14.55 -16.94 10.02
CA GLY A 72 13.81 -16.83 11.28
C GLY A 72 13.19 -15.45 11.50
N LEU A 73 12.57 -15.25 12.67
CA LEU A 73 11.75 -14.06 12.95
C LEU A 73 12.54 -12.76 13.08
N HIS A 74 13.83 -12.83 13.43
CA HIS A 74 14.67 -11.65 13.64
C HIS A 74 14.95 -10.87 12.34
N ALA A 75 15.05 -11.58 11.20
CA ALA A 75 15.38 -10.99 9.92
C ALA A 75 14.30 -10.01 9.38
N PRO A 76 13.01 -10.40 9.26
CA PRO A 76 11.98 -9.46 8.84
C PRO A 76 11.76 -8.32 9.85
N LEU A 77 11.95 -8.56 11.15
CA LEU A 77 11.84 -7.52 12.17
C LEU A 77 12.95 -6.48 12.02
N LYS A 78 14.20 -6.92 11.85
CA LYS A 78 15.34 -6.04 11.58
C LYS A 78 15.09 -5.18 10.34
N LEU A 79 14.70 -5.80 9.23
CA LEU A 79 14.45 -5.09 7.98
C LEU A 79 13.28 -4.09 8.10
N GLN A 80 12.22 -4.43 8.84
CA GLN A 80 11.14 -3.49 9.13
C GLN A 80 11.59 -2.29 9.98
N MET A 81 12.51 -2.49 10.94
CA MET A 81 13.09 -1.39 11.71
C MET A 81 13.97 -0.50 10.82
N GLU A 82 14.77 -1.08 9.94
CA GLU A 82 15.59 -0.35 8.97
C GLU A 82 14.73 0.49 8.02
N TYR A 83 13.62 -0.05 7.50
CA TYR A 83 12.67 0.73 6.69
C TYR A 83 12.09 1.91 7.46
N ARG A 84 11.77 1.75 8.74
CA ARG A 84 11.25 2.86 9.57
C ARG A 84 12.31 3.93 9.79
N ALA A 85 13.55 3.53 10.07
CA ALA A 85 14.66 4.47 10.25
C ALA A 85 14.96 5.23 8.95
N ALA A 86 15.05 4.52 7.81
CA ALA A 86 15.30 5.13 6.51
C ALA A 86 14.20 6.13 6.12
N ARG A 87 12.94 5.86 6.45
CA ARG A 87 11.80 6.77 6.20
C ARG A 87 11.81 8.06 7.02
N GLN A 88 12.49 8.07 8.17
CA GLN A 88 12.58 9.27 9.01
C GLN A 88 13.54 10.32 8.44
N ILE A 89 14.49 9.89 7.60
CA ILE A 89 15.47 10.78 7.00
C ILE A 89 14.81 11.46 5.79
N GLN A 90 14.44 12.73 5.95
CA GLN A 90 13.91 13.55 4.86
C GLN A 90 14.77 14.80 4.66
N ARG A 91 14.78 15.31 3.42
CA ARG A 91 15.43 16.57 3.09
C ARG A 91 14.61 17.75 3.64
N LEU A 92 15.17 18.95 3.52
CA LEU A 92 14.47 20.18 3.91
C LEU A 92 13.14 20.31 3.14
N PRO A 93 12.11 20.98 3.69
CA PRO A 93 10.75 20.99 3.14
C PRO A 93 10.61 21.49 1.70
N PHE A 94 11.56 22.30 1.23
CA PHE A 94 11.61 22.83 -0.13
C PHE A 94 12.37 21.92 -1.11
N LEU A 95 13.13 20.94 -0.61
CA LEU A 95 13.84 19.97 -1.43
C LEU A 95 13.03 18.66 -1.49
N PRO A 96 12.70 18.15 -2.68
CA PRO A 96 12.03 16.86 -2.78
C PRO A 96 12.90 15.78 -2.15
N SER A 97 12.34 15.06 -1.17
CA SER A 97 12.98 13.89 -0.57
C SER A 97 12.76 12.69 -1.49
N SER A 98 13.82 12.14 -2.07
CA SER A 98 13.77 10.83 -2.72
C SER A 98 13.86 9.73 -1.66
N ASN A 99 13.13 8.63 -1.86
CA ASN A 99 13.12 7.47 -0.96
C ASN A 99 14.33 6.54 -1.18
N LEU A 100 15.45 7.07 -1.67
CA LEU A 100 16.61 6.29 -2.14
C LEU A 100 17.07 5.21 -1.15
N ALA A 101 17.21 5.56 0.14
CA ALA A 101 17.63 4.60 1.15
C ALA A 101 16.61 3.46 1.36
N VAL A 102 15.31 3.76 1.26
CA VAL A 102 14.24 2.76 1.34
C VAL A 102 14.23 1.89 0.09
N ASP A 103 14.50 2.49 -1.07
CA ASP A 103 14.49 1.80 -2.36
C ASP A 103 15.67 0.82 -2.48
N THR A 104 16.87 1.21 -2.02
CA THR A 104 18.01 0.29 -1.89
C THR A 104 17.72 -0.87 -0.93
N LEU A 105 17.08 -0.60 0.21
CA LEU A 105 16.67 -1.67 1.14
C LEU A 105 15.59 -2.60 0.54
N ARG A 106 14.85 -2.16 -0.48
CA ARG A 106 13.86 -2.97 -1.22
C ARG A 106 14.45 -3.67 -2.44
N GLY A 107 15.68 -3.30 -2.84
CA GLY A 107 16.29 -3.74 -4.10
C GLY A 107 15.56 -3.20 -5.33
N ASN A 108 14.92 -2.03 -5.21
CA ASN A 108 14.25 -1.37 -6.33
C ASN A 108 15.22 -0.56 -7.20
N ASP A 109 16.40 -0.22 -6.68
CA ASP A 109 17.46 0.52 -7.37
C ASP A 109 18.09 -0.23 -8.54
N GLU A 110 17.91 -1.56 -8.61
CA GLU A 110 18.38 -2.40 -9.71
C GLU A 110 17.40 -2.46 -10.89
N SER A 111 16.16 -1.98 -10.72
CA SER A 111 15.08 -2.10 -11.71
C SER A 111 14.50 -0.74 -12.08
N VAL A 112 14.22 -0.51 -13.36
CA VAL A 112 13.56 0.70 -13.85
C VAL A 112 12.07 0.43 -14.02
N GLY A 113 11.24 1.21 -13.32
CA GLY A 113 9.78 1.16 -13.37
C GLY A 113 9.17 2.13 -14.38
N PHE A 114 7.83 2.14 -14.46
CA PHE A 114 7.10 3.11 -15.27
C PHE A 114 7.16 4.51 -14.65
N GLU A 115 7.17 4.55 -13.32
CA GLU A 115 7.32 5.72 -12.47
C GLU A 115 8.64 6.48 -12.71
N ASP A 116 9.71 5.81 -13.12
CA ASP A 116 10.99 6.45 -13.40
C ASP A 116 11.02 7.16 -14.75
N ILE A 117 10.17 6.71 -15.70
CA ILE A 117 10.09 7.25 -17.07
C ILE A 117 9.08 8.39 -17.13
N LEU A 118 7.96 8.26 -16.40
CA LEU A 118 6.88 9.22 -16.36
C LEU A 118 7.04 10.07 -15.10
N ASN A 119 7.69 11.25 -15.25
CA ASN A 119 8.01 12.17 -14.16
C ASN A 119 6.88 12.26 -13.11
N ASP A 120 7.21 11.99 -11.84
CA ASP A 120 6.26 12.11 -10.75
C ASP A 120 5.83 13.58 -10.64
N PRO A 121 4.53 13.92 -10.65
CA PRO A 121 4.07 15.30 -10.45
C PRO A 121 4.58 15.91 -9.12
N ALA A 122 4.94 15.09 -8.13
CA ALA A 122 5.57 15.54 -6.89
C ALA A 122 7.06 15.94 -7.06
N GLN A 123 7.71 15.54 -8.15
CA GLN A 123 9.08 15.93 -8.56
C GLN A 123 9.04 17.07 -9.59
N SER A 124 8.06 17.97 -9.48
CA SER A 124 8.01 19.16 -10.34
C SER A 124 9.23 20.05 -10.11
N GLU A 125 9.84 20.53 -11.18
CA GLU A 125 11.00 21.45 -11.13
C GLU A 125 10.67 22.83 -10.52
N MET A 126 9.40 23.10 -10.23
CA MET A 126 8.94 24.35 -9.64
C MET A 126 9.24 24.39 -8.14
N MET A 127 10.39 24.94 -7.78
CA MET A 127 10.77 25.25 -6.39
C MET A 127 9.85 26.35 -5.82
N GLY A 128 9.16 26.06 -4.71
CA GLY A 128 8.43 27.07 -3.95
C GLY A 128 9.37 27.96 -3.12
N ASP A 129 8.87 29.09 -2.61
CA ASP A 129 9.65 29.95 -1.70
C ASP A 129 10.08 29.15 -0.45
N PRO A 130 11.39 28.99 -0.18
CA PRO A 130 11.88 28.22 0.96
C PRO A 130 11.32 28.68 2.30
N HIS A 131 11.09 29.98 2.49
CA HIS A 131 10.55 30.50 3.75
C HIS A 131 9.11 30.04 3.96
N LEU A 132 8.25 30.24 2.96
CA LEU A 132 6.84 29.87 3.01
C LEU A 132 6.65 28.36 3.25
N MET A 133 7.45 27.52 2.57
CA MET A 133 7.36 26.06 2.70
C MET A 133 7.79 25.56 4.09
N VAL A 134 8.80 26.19 4.68
CA VAL A 134 9.27 25.86 6.04
C VAL A 134 8.26 26.31 7.08
N GLU A 135 7.72 27.53 6.95
CA GLU A 135 6.68 28.05 7.85
C GLU A 135 5.42 27.18 7.85
N TYR A 136 4.96 26.78 6.65
CA TYR A 136 3.85 25.83 6.50
C TYR A 136 4.14 24.48 7.15
N LYS A 137 5.35 23.92 6.95
CA LYS A 137 5.74 22.63 7.56
C LYS A 137 5.82 22.71 9.09
N LEU A 138 6.21 23.86 9.64
CA LEU A 138 6.28 24.13 11.08
C LEU A 138 4.92 24.53 11.67
N GLY A 139 3.90 24.76 10.85
CA GLY A 139 2.56 25.16 11.29
C GLY A 139 2.47 26.62 11.76
N LEU A 140 3.32 27.50 11.20
CA LEU A 140 3.36 28.93 11.52
C LEU A 140 2.46 29.79 10.62
N LEU A 141 1.83 29.17 9.61
CA LEU A 141 0.97 29.77 8.58
C LEU A 141 -0.37 29.02 8.49
#